data_AF-A0A3N5Z378-F1
#
_entry.id   AF-A0A3N5Z378-F1
#
_cell.length_a   1.000
_cell.length_b   1.000
_cell.length_c   1.000
_cell.angle_alpha   90.00
_cell.angle_beta   90.00
_cell.angle_gamma   90.00
#
_symmetry.space_group_name_H-M   'P 1'
#
loop_
_entity.id
_entity.type
_entity.pdbx_description
1 polymer ?
#
loop_
_entity_poly.entity_id
_entity_poly.type
_entity_poly.pdbx_seq_one_letter_code
_entity_poly.pdbx_strand_id
1 'polypeptide(L)'
;MSGTIRVAEMSRILVTGLNPAWQKVMELEQLKPGQVNRADSCREFGSGKGLNAAFVLRSLGHQVSLVQVLGGINGKRLKTYCRERGIESVDIEVRSETRVCSTLIDKATGQVTELIEPFSVEPEEHVEDQIL
;
A
#
# COMPACT_ATOMS: atom_id res chain seq x y z
N MET A 1 36.26 -19.30 -7.46
CA MET A 1 35.95 -18.29 -6.42
C MET A 1 34.59 -18.63 -5.83
N SER A 2 34.58 -19.34 -4.70
CA SER A 2 33.34 -19.72 -4.00
C SER A 2 32.90 -18.54 -3.14
N GLY A 3 32.01 -17.70 -3.69
CA GLY A 3 31.39 -16.64 -2.92
C GLY A 3 30.33 -17.24 -2.00
N THR A 4 30.66 -17.42 -0.73
CA THR A 4 29.67 -17.73 0.30
C THR A 4 28.69 -16.57 0.38
N ILE A 5 27.45 -16.77 -0.08
CA ILE A 5 26.35 -15.84 0.18
C ILE A 5 26.15 -15.86 1.70
N ARG A 6 26.60 -14.81 2.38
CA ARG A 6 26.24 -14.60 3.78
C ARG A 6 24.72 -14.41 3.80
N VAL A 7 24.01 -15.30 4.50
CA VAL A 7 22.62 -15.03 4.86
C VAL A 7 22.61 -13.71 5.61
N ALA A 8 21.86 -12.73 5.11
CA ALA A 8 21.82 -11.40 5.70
C ALA A 8 21.47 -11.52 7.19
N GLU A 9 22.29 -10.92 8.06
CA GLU A 9 21.98 -10.86 9.48
C GLU A 9 20.62 -10.15 9.68
N MET A 10 19.84 -10.62 10.64
CA MET A 10 18.53 -10.05 10.95
C MET A 10 18.67 -8.64 11.56
N SER A 11 18.60 -7.63 10.70
CA SER A 11 18.53 -6.23 11.12
C SER A 11 17.13 -5.79 11.54
N ARG A 12 17.06 -4.79 12.43
CA ARG A 12 15.85 -3.99 12.71
C ARG A 12 15.82 -2.80 11.76
N ILE A 13 14.74 -2.64 11.00
CA ILE A 13 14.61 -1.61 9.95
C ILE A 13 13.33 -0.82 10.17
N LEU A 14 13.46 0.51 10.23
CA LEU A 14 12.33 1.44 10.20
C LEU A 14 12.10 1.89 8.75
N VAL A 15 10.87 1.74 8.26
CA VAL A 15 10.46 2.17 6.92
C VAL A 15 9.42 3.28 7.05
N THR A 16 9.56 4.33 6.25
CA THR A 16 8.59 5.44 6.20
C THR A 16 7.77 5.39 4.91
N GLY A 17 6.46 5.21 5.03
CA GLY A 17 5.50 5.18 3.93
C GLY A 17 4.36 6.17 4.15
N LEU A 18 4.62 7.46 3.95
CA LEU A 18 3.71 8.56 4.34
C LEU A 18 2.54 8.81 3.38
N ASN A 19 2.47 8.11 2.25
CA ASN A 19 1.36 8.21 1.30
C ASN A 19 0.92 6.81 0.84
N PRO A 20 0.41 5.98 1.77
CA PRO A 20 -0.06 4.64 1.45
C PRO A 20 -1.34 4.73 0.62
N ALA A 21 -1.71 3.62 -0.02
CA ALA A 21 -2.92 3.55 -0.82
C ALA A 21 -3.60 2.20 -0.64
N TRP A 22 -4.93 2.22 -0.64
CA TRP A 22 -5.68 1.01 -0.88
C TRP A 22 -5.70 0.72 -2.38
N GLN A 23 -5.00 -0.33 -2.80
CA GLN A 23 -4.86 -0.68 -4.21
C GLN A 23 -6.04 -1.54 -4.65
N LYS A 24 -6.56 -1.22 -5.84
CA LYS A 24 -7.45 -2.07 -6.62
C LYS A 24 -6.76 -2.41 -7.94
N VAL A 25 -6.74 -3.68 -8.30
CA VAL A 25 -6.29 -4.14 -9.62
C VAL A 25 -7.48 -4.80 -10.28
N MET A 26 -7.94 -4.20 -11.38
CA MET A 26 -9.11 -4.63 -12.12
C MET A 26 -8.71 -5.11 -13.49
N GLU A 27 -9.13 -6.31 -13.84
CA GLU A 27 -8.92 -6.88 -15.17
C GLU A 27 -10.22 -6.73 -15.97
N LEU A 28 -10.10 -6.25 -17.21
CA LEU A 28 -11.24 -6.06 -18.10
C LEU A 28 -10.93 -6.67 -19.46
N GLU A 29 -11.96 -7.13 -20.18
CA GLU A 29 -11.80 -7.60 -21.55
C GLU A 29 -11.16 -6.52 -22.43
N GLN A 30 -11.69 -5.29 -22.37
CA GLN A 30 -11.17 -4.13 -23.08
C GLN A 30 -11.58 -2.83 -22.36
N LEU A 31 -10.66 -1.89 -22.21
CA LEU A 31 -10.92 -0.55 -21.71
C LEU A 31 -11.51 0.33 -22.83
N LYS A 32 -12.70 0.88 -22.61
CA LYS A 32 -13.45 1.70 -23.56
C LYS A 32 -13.63 3.11 -23.01
N PRO A 33 -12.81 4.10 -23.41
CA PRO A 33 -12.96 5.48 -22.99
C PRO A 33 -14.35 6.04 -23.31
N GLY A 34 -14.92 6.82 -22.38
CA GLY A 34 -16.25 7.40 -22.52
C GLY A 34 -17.42 6.42 -22.38
N GLN A 35 -17.17 5.15 -22.08
CA GLN A 35 -18.21 4.12 -21.88
C GLN A 35 -18.21 3.55 -20.46
N VAL A 36 -19.26 2.81 -20.14
CA VAL A 36 -19.28 1.97 -18.93
C VAL A 36 -18.35 0.78 -19.13
N ASN A 37 -17.38 0.65 -18.23
CA ASN A 37 -16.44 -0.46 -18.21
C ASN A 37 -16.79 -1.39 -17.06
N ARG A 38 -16.91 -2.69 -17.33
CA ARG A 38 -17.18 -3.72 -16.32
C ARG A 38 -15.94 -4.59 -16.19
N ALA A 39 -15.41 -4.68 -14.97
CA ALA A 39 -14.26 -5.53 -14.69
C ALA A 39 -14.72 -6.98 -14.53
N ASP A 40 -13.90 -7.92 -15.03
CA ASP A 40 -14.09 -9.35 -14.85
C ASP A 40 -13.63 -9.81 -13.46
N SER A 41 -12.61 -9.13 -12.93
CA SER A 41 -12.06 -9.38 -11.60
C SER A 41 -11.61 -8.08 -10.95
N CYS A 42 -11.60 -8.06 -9.62
CA CYS A 42 -11.04 -6.98 -8.82
C CYS A 42 -10.28 -7.59 -7.65
N ARG A 43 -8.98 -7.29 -7.56
CA ARG A 43 -8.11 -7.66 -6.43
C ARG A 43 -7.80 -6.42 -5.63
N GLU A 44 -7.93 -6.52 -4.31
CA GLU A 44 -7.72 -5.40 -3.40
C GLU A 44 -6.66 -5.71 -2.35
N PHE A 45 -5.77 -4.77 -2.09
CA PHE A 45 -4.69 -4.94 -1.11
C PHE A 45 -4.10 -3.59 -0.68
N GLY A 46 -3.41 -3.56 0.46
CA GLY A 46 -2.60 -2.39 0.84
C GLY A 46 -1.38 -2.24 -0.07
N SER A 47 -1.12 -1.02 -0.53
CA SER A 47 0.05 -0.66 -1.35
C SER A 47 0.63 0.69 -0.94
N GLY A 48 1.74 1.06 -1.58
CA GLY A 48 2.54 2.24 -1.29
C GLY A 48 4.02 1.85 -1.26
N LYS A 49 4.90 2.73 -1.73
CA LYS A 49 6.33 2.38 -1.88
C LYS A 49 6.96 1.92 -0.56
N GLY A 50 6.70 2.65 0.54
CA GLY A 50 7.18 2.27 1.87
C GLY A 50 6.57 0.96 2.37
N LEU A 51 5.25 0.78 2.24
CA LEU A 51 4.57 -0.47 2.59
C LEU A 51 5.13 -1.67 1.82
N ASN A 52 5.30 -1.54 0.50
CA ASN A 52 5.83 -2.60 -0.36
C ASN A 52 7.28 -2.93 -0.01
N ALA A 53 8.11 -1.93 0.27
CA ALA A 53 9.47 -2.14 0.77
C ALA A 53 9.46 -2.87 2.13
N ALA A 54 8.55 -2.51 3.04
CA ALA A 54 8.40 -3.19 4.32
C ALA A 54 8.03 -4.67 4.15
N PHE A 55 7.12 -5.01 3.23
CA PHE A 55 6.79 -6.41 2.94
C PHE A 55 7.96 -7.21 2.38
N VAL A 56 8.74 -6.63 1.46
CA VAL A 56 9.92 -7.28 0.90
C VAL A 56 10.95 -7.52 2.01
N LEU A 57 11.28 -6.51 2.81
CA LEU A 57 12.23 -6.63 3.91
C LEU A 57 11.79 -7.66 4.95
N ARG A 58 10.49 -7.70 5.26
CA ARG A 58 9.92 -8.72 6.15
C ARG A 58 10.04 -10.12 5.57
N SER A 59 9.76 -10.29 4.28
CA SER A 59 9.88 -11.57 3.57
C SER A 59 11.32 -12.07 3.50
N LEU A 60 12.30 -11.15 3.53
CA LEU A 60 13.73 -11.47 3.62
C LEU A 60 14.21 -11.80 5.05
N GLY A 61 13.31 -11.79 6.04
CA GLY A 61 13.61 -12.20 7.41
C GLY A 61 14.00 -11.06 8.36
N HIS A 62 13.96 -9.79 7.92
CA HIS A 62 14.23 -8.66 8.80
C HIS A 62 13.08 -8.37 9.77
N GLN A 63 13.41 -7.71 10.89
CA GLN A 63 12.40 -7.11 11.76
C GLN A 63 12.10 -5.70 11.22
N VAL A 64 10.85 -5.44 10.86
CA VAL A 64 10.46 -4.21 10.16
C VAL A 64 9.36 -3.50 10.93
N SER A 65 9.56 -2.21 11.19
CA SER A 65 8.52 -1.30 11.67
C SER A 65 8.18 -0.29 10.56
N LEU A 66 6.90 -0.05 10.30
CA LEU A 66 6.42 0.85 9.26
C LEU A 66 5.75 2.08 9.85
N VAL A 67 6.26 3.28 9.56
CA VAL A 67 5.58 4.55 9.86
C VAL A 67 4.73 4.94 8.65
N GLN A 68 3.44 5.20 8.85
CA GLN A 68 2.53 5.53 7.76
C GLN A 68 1.40 6.46 8.22
N VAL A 69 0.80 7.19 7.28
CA VAL A 69 -0.35 8.07 7.53
C VAL A 69 -1.62 7.37 7.07
N LEU A 70 -2.59 7.20 7.97
CA LEU A 70 -3.83 6.46 7.69
C LEU A 70 -5.05 7.27 8.14
N GLY A 71 -6.11 7.20 7.35
CA GLY A 71 -7.38 7.81 7.73
C GLY A 71 -8.57 7.09 7.13
N GLY A 72 -9.72 7.27 7.77
CA GLY A 72 -10.99 6.73 7.32
C GLY A 72 -11.08 5.20 7.26
N ILE A 73 -11.96 4.68 6.39
CA ILE A 73 -12.24 3.24 6.27
C ILE A 73 -11.10 2.48 5.58
N ASN A 74 -10.49 3.06 4.55
CA ASN A 74 -9.36 2.51 3.81
C ASN A 74 -8.11 2.47 4.70
N GLY A 75 -7.90 3.47 5.55
CA GLY A 75 -6.85 3.45 6.56
C GLY A 75 -6.99 2.24 7.49
N LYS A 76 -8.19 1.98 8.02
CA LYS A 76 -8.48 0.79 8.86
C LYS A 76 -8.26 -0.53 8.11
N ARG A 77 -8.63 -0.61 6.83
CA ARG A 77 -8.38 -1.78 5.97
C ARG A 77 -6.87 -2.01 5.80
N LEU A 78 -6.11 -0.95 5.56
CA LEU A 78 -4.66 -1.03 5.37
C LEU A 78 -3.93 -1.43 6.66
N LYS A 79 -4.33 -0.86 7.81
CA LYS A 79 -3.85 -1.27 9.15
C LYS A 79 -4.06 -2.77 9.40
N THR A 80 -5.26 -3.27 9.10
CA THR A 80 -5.59 -4.70 9.20
C THR A 80 -4.72 -5.54 8.25
N TYR A 81 -4.56 -5.10 7.00
CA TYR A 81 -3.75 -5.77 5.98
C TYR A 81 -2.27 -5.90 6.37
N CYS A 82 -1.70 -4.87 7.02
CA CYS A 82 -0.33 -4.88 7.57
C CYS A 82 -0.18 -5.93 8.67
N ARG A 83 -1.10 -5.89 9.65
CA ARG A 83 -1.09 -6.79 10.81
C ARG A 83 -1.15 -8.26 10.39
N GLU A 84 -2.03 -8.60 9.44
CA GLU A 84 -2.16 -9.96 8.91
C GLU A 84 -0.88 -10.48 8.22
N ARG A 85 0.01 -9.57 7.79
CA ARG A 85 1.29 -9.89 7.15
C ARG A 85 2.49 -9.76 8.09
N GLY A 86 2.24 -9.57 9.38
CA GLY A 86 3.28 -9.48 10.39
C GLY A 86 4.17 -8.24 10.24
N ILE A 87 3.61 -7.15 9.69
CA ILE A 87 4.24 -5.82 9.72
C ILE A 87 3.72 -5.08 10.96
N GLU A 88 4.64 -4.72 11.85
CA GLU A 88 4.38 -3.77 12.93
C GLU A 88 4.31 -2.35 12.33
N SER A 89 3.25 -1.59 12.62
CA SER A 89 3.11 -0.23 12.11
C SER A 89 2.91 0.79 13.23
N VAL A 90 3.48 1.97 13.00
CA VAL A 90 3.25 3.21 13.74
C VAL A 90 2.39 4.08 12.82
N ASP A 91 1.10 4.17 13.13
CA ASP A 91 0.14 4.84 12.27
C ASP A 91 -0.10 6.27 12.78
N ILE A 92 0.12 7.25 11.91
CA ILE A 92 -0.28 8.64 12.13
C ILE A 92 -1.72 8.75 11.64
N GLU A 93 -2.65 8.86 12.57
CA GLU A 93 -4.08 8.90 12.23
C GLU A 93 -4.52 10.31 11.79
N VAL A 94 -5.20 10.37 10.65
CA VAL A 94 -5.71 11.61 10.04
C VAL A 94 -7.19 11.50 9.69
N ARG A 95 -7.86 12.64 9.56
CA ARG A 95 -9.27 12.69 9.15
C ARG A 95 -9.47 12.33 7.68
N SER A 96 -8.54 12.74 6.82
CA SER A 96 -8.58 12.47 5.38
C SER A 96 -8.54 10.98 5.08
N GLU A 97 -9.42 10.51 4.21
CA GLU A 97 -9.51 9.11 3.81
C GLU A 97 -8.23 8.68 3.08
N THR A 98 -7.67 7.52 3.45
CA THR A 98 -6.54 6.95 2.70
C THR A 98 -6.96 6.68 1.26
N ARG A 99 -6.23 7.25 0.30
CA ARG A 99 -6.57 7.20 -1.13
C ARG A 99 -6.65 5.79 -1.71
N VAL A 100 -7.42 5.66 -2.79
CA VAL A 100 -7.44 4.48 -3.64
C VAL A 100 -6.55 4.69 -4.86
N CYS A 101 -5.79 3.65 -5.23
CA CYS A 101 -5.16 3.54 -6.54
C CYS A 101 -5.85 2.42 -7.31
N SER A 102 -6.33 2.70 -8.52
CA SER A 102 -6.95 1.70 -9.38
C SER A 102 -6.07 1.44 -10.60
N THR A 103 -5.61 0.21 -10.75
CA THR A 103 -4.88 -0.26 -11.92
C THR A 103 -5.83 -1.05 -12.80
N LEU A 104 -6.00 -0.60 -14.03
CA LEU A 104 -6.87 -1.19 -15.04
C LEU A 104 -6.00 -1.98 -16.03
N ILE A 105 -6.21 -3.29 -16.11
CA ILE A 105 -5.50 -4.18 -17.04
C ILE A 105 -6.45 -4.52 -18.18
N ASP A 106 -6.16 -4.01 -19.37
CA ASP A 106 -6.87 -4.31 -20.60
C ASP A 106 -6.32 -5.61 -21.21
N LYS A 107 -7.10 -6.69 -21.17
CA LYS A 107 -6.65 -8.01 -21.65
C LYS A 107 -6.52 -8.09 -23.18
N ALA A 108 -7.31 -7.31 -23.93
CA ALA A 108 -7.26 -7.30 -25.38
C ALA A 108 -5.95 -6.68 -25.92
N THR A 109 -5.40 -5.69 -25.21
CA THR A 109 -4.21 -4.95 -25.64
C THR A 109 -2.97 -5.23 -24.79
N GLY A 110 -3.15 -5.80 -23.59
CA GLY A 110 -2.10 -5.94 -22.58
C GLY A 110 -1.68 -4.62 -21.91
N GLN A 111 -2.37 -3.52 -22.20
CA GLN A 111 -2.04 -2.22 -21.62
C GLN A 111 -2.51 -2.10 -20.17
N VAL A 112 -1.79 -1.28 -19.42
CA VAL A 112 -2.08 -0.99 -18.02
C VAL A 112 -2.29 0.52 -17.86
N THR A 113 -3.43 0.89 -17.30
CA THR A 113 -3.79 2.28 -16.99
C THR A 113 -3.95 2.45 -15.49
N GLU A 114 -3.32 3.46 -14.90
CA GLU A 114 -3.46 3.75 -13.47
C GLU A 114 -4.30 5.01 -13.24
N LEU A 115 -5.28 4.90 -12.35
CA LEU A 115 -6.06 6.01 -11.83
C LEU A 115 -5.70 6.21 -10.36
N ILE A 116 -5.13 7.37 -10.07
CA ILE A 116 -4.61 7.70 -8.75
C ILE A 116 -5.47 8.82 -8.15
N GLU A 117 -6.15 8.52 -7.05
CA GLU A 117 -6.84 9.56 -6.28
C GLU A 117 -5.83 10.50 -5.61
N PRO A 118 -6.17 11.80 -5.49
CA PRO A 118 -5.37 12.74 -4.73
C PRO A 118 -5.34 12.33 -3.25
N PHE A 119 -4.22 12.62 -2.59
CA PHE A 119 -4.09 12.49 -1.15
C PHE A 119 -3.23 13.65 -0.64
N SER A 120 -3.83 14.45 0.23
CA SER A 120 -3.19 15.54 0.96
C SER A 120 -3.62 15.45 2.40
N VAL A 121 -2.74 15.86 3.29
CA VAL A 121 -2.99 15.90 4.72
C VAL A 121 -2.63 17.30 5.15
N GLU A 122 -3.61 18.02 5.69
CA GLU A 122 -3.34 19.33 6.29
C GLU A 122 -2.77 19.14 7.71
N PRO A 123 -1.88 20.02 8.19
CA PRO A 123 -1.23 19.87 9.48
C PRO A 123 -2.19 19.74 10.67
N GLU A 124 -3.39 20.33 10.61
CA GLU A 124 -4.39 20.25 11.68
C GLU A 124 -5.26 18.98 11.63
N GLU A 125 -5.04 18.07 10.68
CA GLU A 125 -5.86 16.86 10.54
C GLU A 125 -5.45 15.70 11.45
N HIS A 126 -4.37 15.87 12.20
CA HIS A 126 -3.93 14.88 13.18
C HIS A 126 -5.00 14.66 14.25
N VAL A 127 -5.38 13.41 14.43
CA VAL A 127 -6.24 13.01 15.54
C VAL A 127 -5.33 12.83 16.77
N GLU A 128 -5.41 13.75 17.72
CA GLU A 128 -4.44 13.95 18.83
C GLU A 128 -4.33 12.82 19.87
N ASP A 129 -4.95 11.65 19.69
CA ASP A 129 -5.14 10.72 20.81
C ASP A 129 -4.06 9.67 21.03
N GLN A 130 -3.00 9.56 20.21
CA GLN A 130 -1.94 8.55 20.42
C GLN A 130 -0.54 9.01 19.97
N ILE A 131 0.09 9.87 20.76
CA ILE A 131 1.56 9.92 20.81
C ILE A 131 1.96 9.50 22.23
N LEU A 132 2.40 8.24 22.33
CA LEU A 132 2.90 7.48 23.50
C LEU A 132 1.86 6.66 24.27
#